data_AF-A0A4R3GLD7-F1
#
_entry.id   AF-A0A4R3GLD7-F1
#
_cell.length_a   1.000
_cell.length_b   1.000
_cell.length_c   1.000
_cell.angle_alpha   90.00
_cell.angle_beta   90.00
_cell.angle_gamma   90.00
#
_symmetry.space_group_name_H-M   'P 1'
#
loop_
_entity.id
_entity.type
_entity.pdbx_description
1 polymer ?
#
loop_
_entity_poly.entity_id
_entity_poly.type
_entity_poly.pdbx_seq_one_letter_code
_entity_poly.pdbx_strand_id
1 'polypeptide(L)'
;MTASFYADYIQDLKAALDDLFEHPVRYRTFDLHIELAMGTALLVYETKRQKGQTDAIAYARTPKGNVQVSPELAHQRISSFLAMRNHIALTGDPMISLNEEYPHAVIRFEHRAKGVPFKSSMKMIFVGVNDAEDAGRYVEMAREPAAIVTARPHRSKKLWEWK
;
A
#
# COMPACT_ATOMS: atom_id res chain seq x y z
N MET A 1 15.76 16.15 -9.80
CA MET A 1 14.67 15.98 -8.81
C MET A 1 14.84 14.60 -8.21
N THR A 2 14.82 14.48 -6.88
CA THR A 2 15.15 13.21 -6.20
C THR A 2 13.90 12.70 -5.49
N ALA A 3 13.44 11.51 -5.85
CA ALA A 3 12.31 10.87 -5.17
C ALA A 3 12.65 10.62 -3.68
N SER A 4 11.68 10.81 -2.79
CA SER A 4 11.84 10.39 -1.40
C SER A 4 11.68 8.88 -1.29
N PHE A 5 12.65 8.22 -0.65
CA PHE A 5 12.54 6.81 -0.30
C PHE A 5 11.70 6.62 0.97
N TYR A 6 10.95 5.53 0.98
CA TYR A 6 9.99 5.17 2.02
C TYR A 6 10.35 3.86 2.74
N ALA A 7 11.61 3.41 2.66
CA ALA A 7 12.03 2.12 3.22
C ALA A 7 11.71 1.97 4.72
N ASP A 8 11.98 3.00 5.52
CA ASP A 8 11.61 3.09 6.94
C ASP A 8 10.09 3.00 7.14
N TYR A 9 9.32 3.79 6.38
CA TYR A 9 7.86 3.84 6.49
C TYR A 9 7.22 2.51 6.10
N ILE A 10 7.74 1.86 5.05
CA ILE A 10 7.24 0.57 4.58
C ILE A 10 7.59 -0.54 5.56
N GLN A 11 8.76 -0.48 6.21
CA GLN A 11 9.11 -1.42 7.28
C GLN A 11 8.14 -1.32 8.46
N ASP A 12 7.83 -0.10 8.91
CA ASP A 12 6.85 0.13 9.98
C ASP A 12 5.44 -0.29 9.54
N LEU A 13 5.07 0.01 8.29
CA LEU A 13 3.79 -0.41 7.72
C LEU A 13 3.66 -1.92 7.66
N LYS A 14 4.69 -2.61 7.19
CA LYS A 14 4.73 -4.08 7.16
C LYS A 14 4.56 -4.66 8.55
N ALA A 15 5.30 -4.16 9.54
CA ALA A 15 5.16 -4.63 10.93
C ALA A 15 3.73 -4.42 11.47
N ALA A 16 3.10 -3.29 11.18
CA ALA A 16 1.73 -3.02 11.59
C ALA A 16 0.69 -3.93 10.89
N LEU A 17 0.91 -4.27 9.62
CA LEU A 17 0.03 -5.17 8.87
C LEU A 17 0.21 -6.63 9.31
N ASP A 18 1.44 -7.06 9.60
CA ASP A 18 1.71 -8.39 10.15
C ASP A 18 1.09 -8.53 11.57
N ASP A 19 1.22 -7.53 12.46
CA ASP A 19 0.56 -7.54 13.78
C ASP A 19 -0.98 -7.57 13.65
N LEU A 20 -1.54 -6.83 12.69
CA LEU A 20 -2.99 -6.86 12.43
C LEU A 20 -3.47 -8.24 12.01
N PHE A 21 -2.70 -8.95 11.18
CA PHE A 21 -3.03 -10.28 10.70
C PHE A 21 -2.87 -11.36 11.77
N GLU A 22 -1.75 -11.34 12.51
CA GLU A 22 -1.46 -12.33 13.55
C GLU A 22 -2.27 -12.10 14.83
N HIS A 23 -2.54 -10.83 15.15
CA HIS A 23 -3.14 -10.41 16.42
C HIS A 23 -4.31 -9.42 16.26
N PRO A 24 -5.34 -9.74 15.45
CA PRO A 24 -6.46 -8.83 15.19
C PRO A 24 -7.23 -8.43 16.46
N VAL A 25 -7.12 -9.23 17.53
CA VAL A 25 -7.73 -8.96 18.85
C VAL A 25 -7.11 -7.77 19.58
N ARG A 26 -5.89 -7.31 19.22
CA ARG A 26 -5.26 -6.09 19.77
C ARG A 26 -5.96 -4.82 19.27
N TYR A 27 -6.68 -4.94 18.15
CA TYR A 27 -7.40 -3.85 17.53
C TYR A 27 -8.87 -3.86 17.93
N ARG A 28 -9.39 -2.68 18.27
CA ARG A 28 -10.83 -2.47 18.51
C ARG A 28 -11.59 -2.48 17.20
N THR A 29 -11.07 -1.76 16.21
CA THR A 29 -11.60 -1.70 14.84
C THR A 29 -10.46 -1.48 13.86
N PHE A 30 -10.58 -2.02 12.66
CA PHE A 30 -9.74 -1.66 11.53
C PHE A 30 -10.48 -1.82 10.21
N ASP A 31 -9.99 -1.12 9.19
CA ASP A 31 -10.42 -1.17 7.81
C ASP A 31 -9.16 -1.03 6.94
N LEU A 32 -8.79 -2.12 6.28
CA LEU A 32 -7.62 -2.21 5.43
C LEU A 32 -8.09 -2.55 4.01
N HIS A 33 -7.64 -1.75 3.06
CA HIS A 33 -7.89 -1.94 1.64
C HIS A 33 -6.58 -1.76 0.89
N ILE A 34 -6.18 -2.80 0.16
CA ILE A 34 -4.95 -2.84 -0.62
C ILE A 34 -5.29 -3.25 -2.05
N GLU A 35 -4.89 -2.43 -3.00
CA GLU A 35 -4.86 -2.80 -4.42
C GLU A 35 -3.39 -2.90 -4.84
N LEU A 36 -2.95 -4.09 -5.22
CA LEU A 36 -1.58 -4.38 -5.64
C LEU A 36 -1.58 -4.77 -7.11
N ALA A 37 -1.04 -3.90 -7.96
CA ALA A 37 -0.79 -4.16 -9.36
C ALA A 37 0.57 -4.83 -9.53
N MET A 38 0.59 -5.99 -10.18
CA MET A 38 1.82 -6.71 -10.56
C MET A 38 1.65 -7.24 -11.99
N GLY A 39 2.30 -6.58 -12.95
CA GLY A 39 2.08 -6.84 -14.37
C GLY A 39 0.62 -6.57 -14.77
N THR A 40 -0.02 -7.52 -15.46
CA THR A 40 -1.39 -7.37 -15.98
C THR A 40 -2.49 -7.74 -14.99
N ALA A 41 -2.15 -8.12 -13.76
CA ALA A 41 -3.09 -8.51 -12.73
C ALA A 41 -3.15 -7.49 -11.60
N LEU A 42 -4.37 -7.17 -11.16
CA LEU A 42 -4.62 -6.32 -9.99
C LEU A 42 -5.16 -7.20 -8.86
N LEU A 43 -4.34 -7.46 -7.86
CA LEU A 43 -4.78 -8.12 -6.63
C LEU A 43 -5.47 -7.08 -5.74
N VAL A 44 -6.68 -7.39 -5.28
CA VAL A 44 -7.40 -6.61 -4.29
C VAL A 44 -7.54 -7.44 -3.02
N TYR A 45 -7.16 -6.85 -1.89
CA TYR A 45 -7.31 -7.41 -0.56
C TYR A 45 -8.00 -6.41 0.35
N GLU A 46 -9.06 -6.86 0.99
CA GLU A 46 -9.83 -6.05 1.92
C GLU A 46 -10.05 -6.84 3.20
N THR A 47 -9.70 -6.26 4.35
CA THR A 47 -10.06 -6.83 5.63
C THR A 47 -10.55 -5.77 6.59
N LYS A 48 -11.55 -6.15 7.37
CA LYS A 48 -12.26 -5.24 8.24
C LYS A 48 -12.61 -5.91 9.54
N ARG A 49 -12.42 -5.20 10.63
CA ARG A 49 -12.85 -5.63 11.96
C ARG A 49 -13.81 -4.63 12.55
N GLN A 50 -15.02 -5.10 12.85
CA GLN A 50 -16.05 -4.33 13.52
C GLN A 50 -16.85 -5.22 14.47
N LYS A 51 -17.23 -4.68 15.63
CA LYS A 51 -18.00 -5.40 16.67
C LYS A 51 -17.42 -6.79 17.05
N GLY A 52 -16.09 -6.94 16.99
CA GLY A 52 -15.39 -8.17 17.36
C GLY A 52 -15.29 -9.24 16.27
N GLN A 53 -15.96 -9.07 15.14
CA GLN A 53 -15.83 -9.94 13.96
C GLN A 53 -14.78 -9.37 13.01
N THR A 54 -14.05 -10.26 12.33
CA THR A 54 -13.07 -9.90 11.30
C THR A 54 -13.42 -10.63 10.03
N ASP A 55 -13.65 -9.85 8.99
CA ASP A 55 -13.96 -10.32 7.65
C ASP A 55 -12.78 -9.99 6.74
N ALA A 56 -12.49 -10.90 5.81
CA ALA A 56 -11.47 -10.69 4.79
C ALA A 56 -11.98 -11.21 3.45
N ILE A 57 -11.73 -10.44 2.40
CA ILE A 57 -12.06 -10.77 1.01
C ILE A 57 -10.81 -10.48 0.18
N ALA A 58 -10.53 -11.39 -0.75
CA ALA A 58 -9.45 -11.24 -1.69
C ALA A 58 -9.85 -11.72 -3.08
N TYR A 59 -9.49 -10.96 -4.10
CA TYR A 59 -9.70 -11.35 -5.49
C TYR A 59 -8.64 -10.71 -6.40
N ALA A 60 -8.32 -11.38 -7.50
CA ALA A 60 -7.50 -10.84 -8.56
C ALA A 60 -8.40 -10.39 -9.71
N ARG A 61 -8.27 -9.13 -10.15
CA ARG A 61 -8.84 -8.67 -11.42
C ARG A 61 -7.88 -9.02 -12.54
N THR A 62 -8.38 -9.77 -13.52
CA THR A 62 -7.66 -10.16 -14.73
C THR A 62 -8.44 -9.69 -15.96
N PRO A 63 -7.85 -9.67 -17.16
CA PRO A 63 -8.60 -9.38 -18.39
C PRO A 63 -9.81 -10.31 -18.63
N LYS A 64 -9.82 -11.50 -18.01
CA LYS A 64 -10.90 -12.49 -18.12
C LYS A 64 -11.98 -12.34 -17.04
N GLY A 65 -11.86 -11.36 -16.14
CA GLY A 65 -12.76 -11.11 -15.03
C GLY A 65 -12.10 -11.26 -13.66
N ASN A 66 -12.93 -11.17 -12.61
CA ASN A 66 -12.49 -11.27 -11.22
C ASN A 66 -12.41 -12.73 -10.80
N VAL A 67 -11.25 -13.14 -10.28
CA VAL A 67 -10.99 -14.48 -9.76
C VAL A 67 -10.80 -14.38 -8.26
N GLN A 68 -11.59 -15.12 -7.48
CA GLN A 68 -11.42 -15.17 -6.03
C GLN A 68 -10.06 -15.80 -5.70
N VAL A 69 -9.36 -15.22 -4.73
CA VAL A 69 -8.12 -15.79 -4.19
C VAL A 69 -8.27 -15.94 -2.67
N SER A 70 -7.42 -16.77 -2.06
CA SER A 70 -7.45 -16.90 -0.61
C SER A 70 -6.85 -15.65 0.05
N PRO A 71 -7.39 -15.20 1.20
CA PRO A 71 -6.80 -14.11 1.98
C PRO A 71 -5.32 -14.31 2.33
N GLU A 72 -4.90 -15.55 2.58
CA GLU A 72 -3.52 -15.90 2.93
C GLU A 72 -2.58 -15.70 1.74
N LEU A 73 -3.01 -16.08 0.53
CA LEU A 73 -2.24 -15.83 -0.68
C LEU A 73 -2.12 -14.34 -0.95
N ALA A 74 -3.20 -13.58 -0.73
CA ALA A 74 -3.18 -12.14 -0.90
C ALA A 74 -2.21 -11.47 0.10
N HIS A 75 -2.25 -11.87 1.37
CA HIS A 75 -1.29 -11.43 2.39
C HIS A 75 0.13 -11.74 1.96
N GLN A 76 0.42 -12.96 1.51
CA GLN A 76 1.75 -13.35 1.07
C GLN A 76 2.27 -12.42 -0.04
N ARG A 77 1.44 -12.12 -1.04
CA ARG A 77 1.81 -11.23 -2.16
C ARG A 77 2.08 -9.80 -1.69
N ILE A 78 1.24 -9.29 -0.81
CA ILE A 78 1.39 -7.95 -0.22
C ILE A 78 2.66 -7.89 0.64
N SER A 79 2.91 -8.90 1.46
CA SER A 79 4.10 -9.02 2.28
C SER A 79 5.37 -9.07 1.43
N SER A 80 5.37 -9.80 0.31
CA SER A 80 6.47 -9.79 -0.66
C SER A 80 6.72 -8.42 -1.28
N PHE A 81 5.67 -7.68 -1.63
CA PHE A 81 5.80 -6.30 -2.12
C PHE A 81 6.41 -5.37 -1.07
N LEU A 82 5.94 -5.46 0.18
CA LEU A 82 6.45 -4.64 1.28
C LEU A 82 7.88 -5.04 1.70
N ALA A 83 8.31 -6.27 1.40
CA ALA A 83 9.65 -6.75 1.65
C ALA A 83 10.67 -6.36 0.55
N MET A 84 10.25 -5.67 -0.52
CA MET A 84 11.17 -5.10 -1.50
C MET A 84 12.13 -4.10 -0.84
N ARG A 85 13.33 -3.95 -1.42
CA ARG A 85 14.40 -3.14 -0.83
C ARG A 85 14.04 -1.67 -0.66
N ASN A 86 13.34 -1.10 -1.64
CA ASN A 86 13.01 0.31 -1.65
C ASN A 86 11.61 0.54 -2.22
N HIS A 87 11.02 1.64 -1.76
CA HIS A 87 9.77 2.15 -2.29
C HIS A 87 9.86 3.66 -2.42
N ILE A 88 9.16 4.16 -3.44
CA ILE A 88 8.86 5.57 -3.60
C ILE A 88 7.35 5.76 -3.49
N ALA A 89 6.90 6.95 -3.14
CA ALA A 89 5.47 7.27 -3.09
C ALA A 89 5.06 8.19 -4.23
N LEU A 90 3.80 8.04 -4.65
CA LEU A 90 3.15 8.94 -5.60
C LEU A 90 2.29 9.96 -4.86
N THR A 91 2.19 11.16 -5.42
CA THR A 91 1.31 12.23 -4.90
C THR A 91 -0.17 11.97 -5.23
N GLY A 92 -0.43 11.11 -6.21
CA GLY A 92 -1.76 10.83 -6.76
C GLY A 92 -2.31 11.95 -7.64
N ASP A 93 -1.52 13.00 -7.91
CA ASP A 93 -1.87 14.10 -8.81
C ASP A 93 -0.61 14.74 -9.44
N PRO A 94 -0.46 14.73 -10.79
CA PRO A 94 -1.37 14.13 -11.76
C PRO A 94 -1.43 12.61 -11.62
N MET A 95 -2.55 12.00 -12.04
CA MET A 95 -2.69 10.55 -12.01
C MET A 95 -1.83 9.95 -13.11
N ILE A 96 -0.72 9.35 -12.73
CA ILE A 96 0.14 8.64 -13.68
C ILE A 96 -0.47 7.29 -14.03
N SER A 97 -0.28 6.88 -15.28
CA SER A 97 -0.56 5.51 -15.70
C SER A 97 0.33 4.56 -14.89
N LEU A 98 -0.29 3.55 -14.26
CA LEU A 98 0.45 2.50 -13.59
C LEU A 98 1.34 1.82 -14.62
N ASN A 99 2.63 1.71 -14.32
CA ASN A 99 3.57 1.03 -15.20
C ASN A 99 3.55 -0.46 -14.86
N GLU A 100 3.24 -1.32 -15.82
CA GLU A 100 3.20 -2.77 -15.63
C GLU A 100 4.58 -3.37 -15.26
N GLU A 101 5.68 -2.68 -15.57
CA GLU A 101 7.05 -3.09 -15.26
C GLU A 101 7.39 -2.96 -13.77
N TYR A 102 6.69 -2.10 -13.05
CA TYR A 102 6.92 -1.85 -11.63
C TYR A 102 5.68 -2.25 -10.82
N PRO A 103 5.84 -2.90 -9.66
CA PRO A 103 4.69 -3.18 -8.81
C PRO A 103 4.21 -1.88 -8.14
N HIS A 104 2.89 -1.66 -8.15
CA HIS A 104 2.24 -0.53 -7.48
C HIS A 104 1.26 -1.02 -6.43
N ALA A 105 1.29 -0.41 -5.25
CA ALA A 105 0.32 -0.68 -4.20
C ALA A 105 -0.41 0.60 -3.79
N VAL A 106 -1.73 0.62 -3.94
CA VAL A 106 -2.59 1.58 -3.26
C VAL A 106 -2.94 1.00 -1.91
N ILE A 107 -2.53 1.66 -0.83
CA ILE A 107 -2.77 1.19 0.54
C ILE A 107 -3.60 2.24 1.24
N ARG A 108 -4.78 1.83 1.70
CA ARG A 108 -5.62 2.59 2.62
C ARG A 108 -5.76 1.78 3.89
N PHE A 109 -5.35 2.35 4.99
CA PHE A 109 -5.41 1.67 6.27
C PHE A 109 -5.92 2.62 7.35
N GLU A 110 -7.00 2.23 8.01
CA GLU A 110 -7.53 2.88 9.21
C GLU A 110 -7.61 1.86 10.33
N HIS A 111 -7.08 2.19 11.51
CA HIS A 111 -7.16 1.32 12.66
C HIS A 111 -7.33 2.10 13.97
N ARG A 112 -7.84 1.39 14.97
CA ARG A 112 -7.89 1.84 16.35
C ARG A 112 -7.49 0.67 17.25
N ALA A 113 -6.32 0.79 17.87
CA ALA A 113 -5.86 -0.16 18.88
C ALA A 113 -6.76 -0.08 20.13
N LYS A 114 -6.84 -1.17 20.89
CA LYS A 114 -7.50 -1.17 22.21
C LYS A 114 -6.74 -0.23 23.16
N GLY A 115 -7.48 0.49 24.01
CA GLY A 115 -6.90 1.47 24.94
C GLY A 115 -6.54 2.82 24.30
N VAL A 116 -6.51 2.94 22.97
CA VAL A 116 -6.19 4.21 22.30
C VAL A 116 -7.48 5.02 22.03
N PRO A 117 -7.53 6.31 22.43
CA PRO A 117 -8.73 7.14 22.27
C PRO A 117 -9.04 7.47 20.81
N PHE A 118 -8.01 7.68 19.98
CA PHE A 118 -8.14 8.11 18.60
C PHE A 118 -7.86 6.99 17.59
N LYS A 119 -8.37 7.16 16.38
CA LYS A 119 -8.06 6.31 15.24
C LYS A 119 -6.85 6.88 14.49
N SER A 120 -6.03 5.99 13.96
CA SER A 120 -4.94 6.32 13.04
C SER A 120 -5.36 5.92 11.64
N SER A 121 -5.02 6.74 10.64
CA SER A 121 -5.28 6.39 9.24
C SER A 121 -4.18 6.91 8.31
N MET A 122 -3.97 6.19 7.21
CA MET A 122 -3.15 6.60 6.08
C MET A 122 -3.81 6.21 4.78
N LYS A 123 -3.43 6.90 3.71
CA LYS A 123 -3.71 6.49 2.35
C LYS A 123 -2.55 6.91 1.46
N MET A 124 -1.84 5.95 0.90
CA MET A 124 -0.65 6.21 0.09
C MET A 124 -0.65 5.30 -1.13
N ILE A 125 0.10 5.70 -2.16
CA ILE A 125 0.39 4.86 -3.32
C ILE A 125 1.89 4.69 -3.37
N PHE A 126 2.33 3.44 -3.35
CA PHE A 126 3.75 3.08 -3.37
C PHE A 126 4.11 2.38 -4.66
N VAL A 127 5.34 2.61 -5.11
CA VAL A 127 5.98 1.89 -6.20
C VAL A 127 7.16 1.13 -5.61
N GLY A 128 7.22 -0.17 -5.85
CA GLY A 128 8.38 -0.98 -5.47
C GLY A 128 9.51 -0.78 -6.47
N VAL A 129 10.70 -0.47 -5.98
CA VAL A 129 11.91 -0.26 -6.79
C VAL A 129 13.09 -1.01 -6.17
N ASN A 130 14.06 -1.41 -6.98
CA ASN A 130 15.18 -2.20 -6.48
C ASN A 130 16.23 -1.33 -5.77
N ASP A 131 16.53 -0.17 -6.34
CA ASP A 131 17.58 0.75 -5.89
C ASP A 131 17.32 2.19 -6.38
N ALA A 132 18.29 3.08 -6.13
CA ALA A 132 18.17 4.49 -6.50
C ALA A 132 18.28 4.76 -8.01
N GLU A 133 19.02 3.94 -8.75
CA GLU A 133 19.09 4.07 -10.21
C GLU A 133 17.74 3.65 -10.82
N ASP A 134 17.16 2.57 -10.32
CA ASP A 134 15.84 2.07 -10.70
C ASP A 134 14.72 3.08 -10.40
N ALA A 135 14.79 3.75 -9.25
CA ALA A 135 13.90 4.87 -8.93
C ALA A 135 14.05 6.03 -9.92
N GLY A 136 15.28 6.33 -10.36
CA GLY A 136 15.55 7.34 -11.39
C GLY A 136 14.91 6.98 -12.72
N ARG A 137 15.06 5.73 -13.18
CA ARG A 137 14.41 5.23 -14.41
C ARG A 137 12.90 5.35 -14.32
N TYR A 138 12.31 4.98 -13.18
CA TYR A 138 10.87 5.13 -12.97
C TYR A 138 10.41 6.59 -13.11
N VAL A 139 11.15 7.55 -12.51
CA VAL A 139 10.85 8.99 -12.61
C VAL A 139 10.90 9.48 -14.06
N GLU A 140 11.93 9.08 -14.81
CA GLU A 140 12.08 9.43 -16.23
C GLU A 140 10.94 8.86 -17.09
N MET A 141 10.55 7.60 -16.82
CA MET A 141 9.47 6.92 -17.53
C MET A 141 8.08 7.49 -17.22
N ALA A 142 7.86 7.93 -15.98
CA ALA A 142 6.59 8.52 -15.56
C ALA A 142 6.27 9.82 -16.32
N ARG A 143 7.28 10.47 -16.92
CA ARG A 143 7.21 11.76 -17.66
C ARG A 143 6.63 12.94 -16.88
N GLU A 144 6.16 12.71 -15.66
CA GLU A 144 5.49 13.68 -14.79
C GLU A 144 6.13 13.66 -13.39
N PRO A 145 7.22 14.42 -13.18
CA PRO A 145 7.94 14.42 -11.90
C PRO A 145 7.08 14.92 -10.73
N ALA A 146 6.08 15.78 -11.00
CA ALA A 146 5.14 16.29 -10.00
C ALA A 146 4.24 15.20 -9.39
N ALA A 147 4.12 14.04 -10.05
CA ALA A 147 3.37 12.90 -9.56
C ALA A 147 4.12 12.10 -8.47
N ILE A 148 5.38 12.46 -8.17
CA ILE A 148 6.25 11.72 -7.26
C ILE A 148 6.50 12.55 -6.00
N VAL A 149 6.39 11.90 -4.85
CA VAL A 149 6.70 12.56 -3.58
C VAL A 149 8.20 12.82 -3.47
N THR A 150 8.55 14.08 -3.24
CA THR A 150 9.93 14.53 -3.05
C THR A 150 10.23 15.06 -1.65
N ALA A 151 9.22 15.22 -0.81
CA ALA A 151 9.35 15.64 0.58
C ALA A 151 8.37 14.88 1.48
N ARG A 152 8.86 14.44 2.64
CA ARG A 152 8.10 13.72 3.67
C ARG A 152 7.95 14.57 4.94
N PRO A 153 6.83 14.45 5.69
CA PRO A 153 5.67 13.61 5.39
C PRO A 153 4.78 14.22 4.29
N HIS A 154 4.31 13.38 3.38
CA HIS A 154 3.37 13.73 2.33
C HIS A 154 1.95 13.87 2.88
N ARG A 155 1.30 14.96 2.48
CA ARG A 155 -0.10 15.21 2.79
C ARG A 155 -0.77 15.99 1.68
N SER A 156 -1.83 15.41 1.13
CA SER A 156 -2.70 16.02 0.14
C SER A 156 -4.17 15.80 0.51
N LYS A 157 -5.09 16.26 -0.35
CA LYS A 157 -6.53 16.00 -0.18
C LYS A 157 -6.89 14.52 -0.32
N LYS A 158 -6.09 13.75 -1.08
CA LYS A 158 -6.39 12.36 -1.47
C LYS A 158 -5.47 11.33 -0.81
N LEU A 159 -4.23 11.70 -0.50
CA LEU A 159 -3.21 10.83 0.08
C LEU A 159 -2.57 11.50 1.31
N TRP A 160 -2.22 10.72 2.32
CA TRP A 160 -1.55 11.20 3.52
C TRP A 160 -0.80 10.05 4.21
N GLU A 161 0.41 10.38 4.68
CA GLU A 161 1.18 9.51 5.58
C GLU A 161 0.52 9.43 6.96
N TRP A 162 0.84 8.38 7.71
CA TRP A 162 0.54 8.35 9.14
C TRP A 162 1.08 9.60 9.84
N LYS A 163 0.31 10.06 10.84
CA LYS A 163 0.67 11.19 11.68
C LYS A 163 1.53 10.76 12.86
#